data_AF-A0A2N2E7L9-F1
#
_entry.id   AF-A0A2N2E7L9-F1
#
_cell.length_a   1.000
_cell.length_b   1.000
_cell.length_c   1.000
_cell.angle_alpha   90.00
_cell.angle_beta   90.00
_cell.angle_gamma   90.00
#
_symmetry.space_group_name_H-M   'P 1'
#
loop_
_entity.id
_entity.type
_entity.pdbx_description
1 polymer ?
#
loop_
_entity_poly.entity_id
_entity_poly.type
_entity_poly.pdbx_seq_one_letter_code
_entity_poly.pdbx_strand_id
1 'polypeptide(L)'
;MQESPFMEYLKKIGCSENSIKYSIKVISEFECYLKKEHLDFESLNQSEIERYLDYLIDRNEDDLDRLIALARYGRHHHQMALLTAMLALLDGGEVMGNFHKALKEHLGDGITNMIFEGIELPSWGTDNRKKARMMQIVMERLKNNVDKEKWQPILLQCLRDLPDAMYSKQVQLFHQCKDVEEYLDKRKEHFLDEMRRLNQSGQLYFGQPITYSVLQFLENNDLISRGIIKEGKLHIVKIPYMTDDWLHAQSEEEKRYLYCHCPWARESIQSNSGIKMVSPEFCACSAGFVKKPFELIYKQKIEVDILQTILNGDDVCEFAIHLPK
;
A
#
# COMPACT_ATOMS: atom_id res chain seq x y z
N MET A 1 11.29 29.59 -4.44
CA MET A 1 11.86 30.00 -3.13
C MET A 1 10.77 30.22 -2.08
N GLN A 2 10.31 29.13 -1.46
CA GLN A 2 9.51 29.10 -0.22
C GLN A 2 10.19 28.24 0.86
N GLU A 3 11.53 28.26 0.93
CA GLU A 3 12.33 27.38 1.79
C GLU A 3 12.03 27.58 3.29
N SER A 4 11.79 28.81 3.73
CA SER A 4 11.53 29.11 5.15
C SER A 4 10.17 28.56 5.64
N PRO A 5 9.03 28.81 4.94
CA PRO A 5 7.75 28.17 5.29
C PRO A 5 7.79 26.64 5.29
N PHE A 6 8.44 26.03 4.29
CA PHE A 6 8.53 24.57 4.21
C PHE A 6 9.42 23.99 5.32
N MET A 7 10.54 24.63 5.65
CA MET A 7 11.39 24.24 6.78
C MET A 7 10.62 24.29 8.11
N GLU A 8 9.84 25.34 8.35
CA GLU A 8 9.00 25.46 9.55
C GLU A 8 7.95 24.34 9.60
N TYR A 9 7.33 24.02 8.46
CA TYR A 9 6.43 22.88 8.34
C TYR A 9 7.12 21.56 8.72
N LEU A 10 8.32 21.29 8.19
CA LEU A 10 9.08 20.07 8.50
C LEU A 10 9.43 19.97 9.99
N LYS A 11 9.81 21.08 10.63
CA LYS A 11 10.03 21.15 12.09
C LYS A 11 8.76 20.84 12.86
N LYS A 12 7.62 21.41 12.45
CA LYS A 12 6.32 21.21 13.10
C LYS A 12 5.87 19.74 13.09
N ILE A 13 6.20 19.00 12.02
CA ILE A 13 5.90 17.57 11.93
C ILE A 13 7.00 16.67 12.53
N GLY A 14 8.00 17.26 13.21
CA GLY A 14 9.00 16.53 13.97
C GLY A 14 10.13 15.91 13.15
N CYS A 15 10.44 16.44 11.97
CA CYS A 15 11.60 15.96 11.19
C CYS A 15 12.92 16.28 11.90
N SER A 16 13.89 15.36 11.81
CA SER A 16 15.25 15.61 12.30
C SER A 16 15.97 16.68 11.46
N GLU A 17 16.97 17.34 12.03
CA GLU A 17 17.75 18.37 11.31
C GLU A 17 18.38 17.84 10.02
N ASN A 18 18.89 16.61 10.04
CA ASN A 18 19.43 15.95 8.84
C ASN A 18 18.36 15.74 7.77
N SER A 19 17.16 15.26 8.17
CA SER A 19 16.04 15.06 7.24
C SER A 19 15.54 16.38 6.65
N ILE A 20 15.51 17.45 7.46
CA ILE A 20 15.17 18.80 7.00
C ILE A 20 16.19 19.27 5.96
N LYS A 21 17.49 19.21 6.28
CA LYS A 21 18.55 19.63 5.37
C LYS A 21 18.50 18.86 4.04
N TYR A 22 18.28 17.56 4.10
CA TYR A 22 18.12 16.72 2.90
C TYR A 22 16.89 17.13 2.09
N SER A 23 15.74 17.32 2.75
CA SER A 23 14.51 17.74 2.09
C SER A 23 14.68 19.09 1.38
N ILE A 24 15.32 20.08 2.02
CA ILE A 24 15.58 21.38 1.38
C ILE A 24 16.47 21.23 0.14
N LYS A 25 17.52 20.39 0.21
CA LYS A 25 18.36 20.08 -0.96
C LYS A 25 17.53 19.48 -2.09
N VAL A 26 16.72 18.46 -1.80
CA VAL A 26 15.85 17.79 -2.78
C VAL A 26 14.90 18.78 -3.45
N ILE A 27 14.25 19.66 -2.68
CA ILE A 27 13.32 20.63 -3.24
C ILE A 27 14.03 21.68 -4.10
N SER A 28 15.23 22.12 -3.70
CA SER A 28 16.05 23.01 -4.52
C SER A 28 16.42 22.38 -5.87
N GLU A 29 16.80 21.10 -5.87
CA GLU A 29 17.10 20.33 -7.10
C GLU A 29 15.85 20.16 -7.98
N PHE A 30 14.70 19.87 -7.37
CA PHE A 30 13.43 19.75 -8.07
C PHE A 30 12.98 21.08 -8.70
N GLU A 31 12.99 22.18 -7.95
CA GLU A 31 12.67 23.52 -8.48
C GLU A 31 13.61 23.92 -9.63
N CYS A 32 14.89 23.53 -9.55
CA CYS A 32 15.86 23.75 -10.63
C CYS A 32 15.50 22.96 -11.90
N TYR A 33 15.11 21.69 -11.75
CA TYR A 33 14.61 20.88 -12.85
C TYR A 33 13.37 21.52 -13.50
N LEU A 34 12.37 21.91 -12.70
CA LEU A 34 11.15 22.57 -13.21
C LEU A 34 11.48 23.84 -14.00
N LYS A 35 12.36 24.68 -13.47
CA LYS A 35 12.80 25.91 -14.15
C LYS A 35 13.50 25.62 -15.48
N LYS A 36 14.36 24.61 -15.52
CA LYS A 36 15.09 24.20 -16.73
C LYS A 36 14.14 23.66 -17.81
N GLU A 37 13.14 22.89 -17.41
CA GLU A 37 12.15 22.28 -18.31
C GLU A 37 10.96 23.21 -18.60
N HIS A 38 11.00 24.47 -18.12
CA HIS A 38 9.94 25.46 -18.26
C HIS A 38 8.57 24.99 -17.74
N LEU A 39 8.58 24.22 -16.65
CA LEU A 39 7.38 23.71 -15.99
C LEU A 39 6.96 24.61 -14.83
N ASP A 40 5.65 24.73 -14.64
CA ASP A 40 5.06 25.46 -13.53
C ASP A 40 4.61 24.48 -12.44
N PHE A 41 5.09 24.71 -11.21
CA PHE A 41 4.80 23.85 -10.07
C PHE A 41 3.30 23.79 -9.74
N GLU A 42 2.57 24.90 -9.89
CA GLU A 42 1.15 24.97 -9.51
C GLU A 42 0.26 24.17 -10.48
N SER A 43 0.70 24.00 -11.73
CA SER A 43 -0.03 23.29 -12.78
C SER A 43 0.57 21.94 -13.18
N LEU A 44 1.54 21.43 -12.40
CA LEU A 44 2.17 20.13 -12.62
C LEU A 44 1.14 19.01 -12.79
N ASN A 45 1.26 18.28 -13.91
CA ASN A 45 0.41 17.13 -14.20
C ASN A 45 1.17 15.79 -14.05
N GLN A 46 0.42 14.69 -14.16
CA GLN A 46 0.93 13.33 -14.01
C GLN A 46 2.08 13.03 -14.98
N SER A 47 1.98 13.43 -16.25
CA SER A 47 3.01 13.14 -17.26
C SER A 47 4.31 13.88 -16.98
N GLU A 48 4.24 15.11 -16.46
CA GLU A 48 5.41 15.88 -16.05
C GLU A 48 6.11 15.26 -14.84
N ILE A 49 5.34 14.77 -13.87
CA ILE A 49 5.87 14.07 -12.70
C ILE A 49 6.55 12.76 -13.12
N GLU A 50 5.94 12.00 -14.04
CA GLU A 50 6.53 10.77 -14.60
C GLU A 50 7.88 11.05 -15.28
N ARG A 51 7.98 12.10 -16.09
CA ARG A 51 9.26 12.50 -16.70
C ARG A 51 10.32 12.87 -15.68
N TYR A 52 9.94 13.52 -14.59
CA TYR A 52 10.89 13.83 -13.52
C TYR A 52 11.35 12.57 -12.78
N LEU A 53 10.46 11.60 -12.57
CA LEU A 53 10.82 10.30 -11.99
C LEU A 53 11.78 9.52 -12.89
N ASP A 54 11.53 9.46 -14.20
CA ASP A 54 12.45 8.85 -15.16
C ASP A 54 13.83 9.54 -15.11
N TYR A 55 13.85 10.88 -15.04
CA TYR A 55 15.08 11.66 -14.86
C TYR A 55 15.85 11.28 -13.57
N LEU A 56 15.14 11.01 -12.46
CA LEU A 56 15.76 10.58 -11.21
C LEU A 56 16.30 9.14 -11.30
N ILE A 57 15.54 8.23 -11.92
CA ILE A 57 15.94 6.82 -12.11
C ILE A 57 17.21 6.73 -12.95
N ASP A 58 17.29 7.46 -14.06
CA ASP A 58 18.48 7.49 -14.94
C ASP A 58 19.75 7.96 -14.21
N ARG A 59 19.57 8.67 -13.08
CA ARG A 59 20.64 9.21 -12.25
C ARG A 59 20.86 8.42 -10.95
N ASN A 60 20.06 7.39 -10.68
CA ASN A 60 19.99 6.68 -9.40
C ASN A 60 19.76 7.62 -8.21
N GLU A 61 18.92 8.63 -8.40
CA GLU A 61 18.59 9.64 -7.40
C GLU A 61 17.16 9.46 -6.85
N ASP A 62 16.43 8.41 -7.22
CA ASP A 62 15.04 8.15 -6.83
C ASP A 62 14.91 7.39 -5.49
N ASP A 63 15.69 7.75 -4.48
CA ASP A 63 15.67 7.09 -3.18
C ASP A 63 14.40 7.40 -2.34
N LEU A 64 14.17 6.57 -1.31
CA LEU A 64 13.03 6.67 -0.39
C LEU A 64 12.90 8.07 0.24
N ASP A 65 14.00 8.62 0.75
CA ASP A 65 13.97 9.90 1.45
C ASP A 65 13.64 11.05 0.49
N ARG A 66 14.07 10.96 -0.78
CA ARG A 66 13.71 11.91 -1.82
C ARG A 66 12.21 11.89 -2.11
N LEU A 67 11.63 10.71 -2.31
CA LEU A 67 10.18 10.60 -2.56
C LEU A 67 9.35 11.09 -1.36
N ILE A 68 9.82 10.83 -0.13
CA ILE A 68 9.19 11.37 1.09
C ILE A 68 9.27 12.91 1.11
N ALA A 69 10.41 13.49 0.75
CA ALA A 69 10.57 14.95 0.69
C ALA A 69 9.63 15.59 -0.33
N LEU A 70 9.51 14.99 -1.53
CA LEU A 70 8.59 15.43 -2.58
C LEU A 70 7.12 15.31 -2.15
N ALA A 71 6.75 14.20 -1.50
CA ALA A 71 5.40 14.01 -0.96
C ALA A 71 5.05 15.10 0.07
N ARG A 72 5.97 15.40 0.98
CA ARG A 72 5.79 16.45 2.00
C ARG A 72 5.68 17.84 1.36
N TYR A 73 6.45 18.11 0.32
CA TYR A 73 6.39 19.38 -0.40
C TYR A 73 5.07 19.55 -1.15
N GLY A 74 4.62 18.51 -1.87
CA GLY A 74 3.29 18.49 -2.49
C GLY A 74 2.17 18.71 -1.46
N ARG A 75 2.26 18.06 -0.29
CA ARG A 75 1.32 18.29 0.82
C ARG A 75 1.33 19.72 1.33
N HIS A 76 2.52 20.29 1.56
CA HIS A 76 2.66 21.63 2.14
C HIS A 76 2.08 22.71 1.23
N HIS A 77 2.28 22.58 -0.09
CA HIS A 77 1.79 23.54 -1.08
C HIS A 77 0.46 23.14 -1.73
N HIS A 78 -0.22 22.13 -1.19
CA HIS A 78 -1.48 21.62 -1.74
C HIS A 78 -1.41 21.17 -3.21
N GLN A 79 -0.22 20.80 -3.70
CA GLN A 79 -0.05 20.22 -5.02
C GLN A 79 -0.38 18.71 -4.97
N MET A 80 -1.65 18.39 -5.19
CA MET A 80 -2.19 17.04 -5.00
C MET A 80 -1.61 16.03 -5.97
N ALA A 81 -1.36 16.39 -7.23
CA ALA A 81 -0.80 15.48 -8.22
C ALA A 81 0.58 14.94 -7.79
N LEU A 82 1.45 15.83 -7.30
CA LEU A 82 2.76 15.45 -6.74
C LEU A 82 2.59 14.57 -5.50
N LEU A 83 1.72 14.96 -4.57
CA LEU A 83 1.48 14.20 -3.34
C LEU A 83 1.01 12.78 -3.66
N THR A 84 -0.02 12.61 -4.48
CA THR A 84 -0.60 11.30 -4.80
C THR A 84 0.35 10.42 -5.59
N ALA A 85 1.12 11.00 -6.53
CA ALA A 85 2.12 10.25 -7.28
C ALA A 85 3.21 9.69 -6.35
N MET A 86 3.74 10.51 -5.42
CA MET A 86 4.76 10.02 -4.48
C MET A 86 4.19 8.97 -3.51
N LEU A 87 2.97 9.18 -2.98
CA LEU A 87 2.32 8.20 -2.11
C LEU A 87 2.11 6.85 -2.82
N ALA A 88 1.73 6.86 -4.10
CA ALA A 88 1.53 5.64 -4.88
C ALA A 88 2.84 4.86 -5.13
N LEU A 89 3.98 5.52 -5.13
CA LEU A 89 5.30 4.89 -5.26
C LEU A 89 5.84 4.37 -3.93
N LEU A 90 5.65 5.15 -2.87
CA LEU A 90 6.03 4.80 -1.51
C LEU A 90 5.25 3.59 -0.99
N ASP A 91 3.99 3.42 -1.40
CA ASP A 91 3.20 2.27 -0.99
C ASP A 91 3.79 0.97 -1.55
N GLY A 92 4.37 0.16 -0.68
CA GLY A 92 4.91 -1.15 -1.05
C GLY A 92 6.14 -1.11 -1.95
N GLY A 93 6.90 0.00 -1.98
CA GLY A 93 8.16 0.07 -2.74
C GLY A 93 9.18 -0.99 -2.31
N GLU A 94 9.11 -1.45 -1.06
CA GLU A 94 9.98 -2.49 -0.49
C GLU A 94 9.65 -3.92 -0.96
N VAL A 95 8.44 -4.16 -1.46
CA VAL A 95 7.86 -5.51 -1.60
C VAL A 95 8.69 -6.44 -2.48
N MET A 96 9.18 -5.98 -3.63
CA MET A 96 9.93 -6.86 -4.54
C MET A 96 11.32 -7.20 -3.98
N GLY A 97 11.97 -6.25 -3.31
CA GLY A 97 13.23 -6.50 -2.61
C GLY A 97 13.04 -7.51 -1.47
N ASN A 98 11.97 -7.34 -0.67
CA ASN A 98 11.59 -8.29 0.37
C ASN A 98 11.25 -9.67 -0.19
N PHE A 99 10.58 -9.73 -1.35
CA PHE A 99 10.24 -11.00 -1.98
C PHE A 99 11.48 -11.75 -2.45
N HIS A 100 12.39 -11.05 -3.14
CA HIS A 100 13.67 -11.62 -3.57
C HIS A 100 14.46 -12.16 -2.37
N LYS A 101 14.59 -11.36 -1.30
CA LYS A 101 15.28 -11.77 -0.06
C LYS A 101 14.62 -13.01 0.56
N ALA A 102 13.31 -13.00 0.72
CA ALA A 102 12.59 -14.10 1.36
C ALA A 102 12.66 -15.39 0.52
N LEU A 103 12.58 -15.31 -0.81
CA LEU A 103 12.79 -16.47 -1.68
C LEU A 103 14.21 -17.02 -1.54
N LYS A 104 15.23 -16.16 -1.51
CA LYS A 104 16.62 -16.58 -1.30
C LYS A 104 16.80 -17.28 0.04
N GLU A 105 16.21 -16.77 1.12
CA GLU A 105 16.29 -17.37 2.45
C GLU A 105 15.61 -18.74 2.53
N HIS A 106 14.47 -18.93 1.86
CA HIS A 106 13.65 -20.14 2.01
C HIS A 106 13.90 -21.20 0.92
N LEU A 107 14.28 -20.78 -0.29
CA LEU A 107 14.42 -21.64 -1.47
C LEU A 107 15.86 -21.70 -2.00
N GLY A 108 16.74 -20.84 -1.50
CA GLY A 108 18.15 -20.76 -1.89
C GLY A 108 18.40 -19.97 -3.18
N ASP A 109 19.66 -19.61 -3.39
CA ASP A 109 20.10 -18.76 -4.52
C ASP A 109 19.75 -19.32 -5.90
N GLY A 110 19.87 -20.63 -6.09
CA GLY A 110 19.63 -21.25 -7.41
C GLY A 110 18.20 -21.06 -7.90
N ILE A 111 17.21 -21.29 -7.02
CA ILE A 111 15.80 -21.09 -7.36
C ILE A 111 15.51 -19.61 -7.53
N THR A 112 15.96 -18.76 -6.60
CA THR A 112 15.70 -17.32 -6.68
C THR A 112 16.27 -16.69 -7.95
N ASN A 113 17.50 -17.04 -8.34
CA ASN A 113 18.13 -16.55 -9.57
C ASN A 113 17.34 -16.96 -10.83
N MET A 114 16.81 -18.18 -10.86
CA MET A 114 15.94 -18.64 -11.95
C MET A 114 14.61 -17.88 -11.99
N ILE A 115 13.98 -17.66 -10.84
CA ILE A 115 12.73 -16.90 -10.76
C ILE A 115 12.93 -15.44 -11.21
N PHE A 116 14.05 -14.82 -10.85
CA PHE A 116 14.38 -13.42 -11.17
C PHE A 116 15.23 -13.24 -12.45
N GLU A 117 15.41 -14.29 -13.25
CA GLU A 117 16.26 -14.20 -14.45
C GLU A 117 15.79 -13.08 -15.40
N GLY A 118 16.69 -12.13 -15.70
CA GLY A 118 16.39 -10.96 -16.54
C GLY A 118 15.52 -9.89 -15.88
N ILE A 119 15.29 -9.96 -14.57
CA ILE A 119 14.56 -8.95 -13.79
C ILE A 119 15.55 -8.20 -12.92
N GLU A 120 15.80 -6.94 -13.25
CA GLU A 120 16.52 -6.02 -12.36
C GLU A 120 15.62 -5.63 -11.19
N LEU A 121 16.18 -5.53 -9.99
CA LEU A 121 15.38 -5.12 -8.83
C LEU A 121 14.93 -3.66 -8.99
N PRO A 122 13.65 -3.36 -8.69
CA PRO A 122 13.08 -2.05 -8.90
C PRO A 122 13.59 -1.06 -7.84
N SER A 123 13.80 0.19 -8.25
CA SER A 123 14.02 1.33 -7.36
C SER A 123 12.69 1.95 -6.91
N TRP A 124 12.71 2.90 -5.97
CA TRP A 124 11.48 3.47 -5.40
C TRP A 124 10.65 4.26 -6.42
N GLY A 125 11.29 4.88 -7.42
CA GLY A 125 10.65 5.59 -8.52
C GLY A 125 9.99 4.68 -9.56
N THR A 126 10.17 3.35 -9.49
CA THR A 126 9.66 2.42 -10.50
C THR A 126 8.15 2.55 -10.67
N ASP A 127 7.73 2.84 -11.91
CA ASP A 127 6.32 2.94 -12.30
C ASP A 127 5.51 1.68 -11.94
N ASN A 128 4.25 1.86 -11.54
CA ASN A 128 3.40 0.76 -11.08
C ASN A 128 3.07 -0.25 -12.19
N ARG A 129 3.08 0.13 -13.48
CA ARG A 129 2.90 -0.82 -14.58
C ARG A 129 4.13 -1.71 -14.73
N LYS A 130 5.33 -1.13 -14.57
CA LYS A 130 6.58 -1.91 -14.49
C LYS A 130 6.55 -2.86 -13.29
N LYS A 131 6.15 -2.38 -12.10
CA LYS A 131 6.00 -3.21 -10.88
C LYS A 131 5.05 -4.39 -11.12
N ALA A 132 3.85 -4.14 -11.62
CA ALA A 132 2.86 -5.19 -11.89
C ALA A 132 3.34 -6.21 -12.92
N ARG A 133 4.02 -5.77 -13.99
CA ARG A 133 4.64 -6.67 -14.98
C ARG A 133 5.70 -7.56 -14.35
N MET A 134 6.59 -6.99 -13.52
CA MET A 134 7.62 -7.78 -12.83
C MET A 134 6.98 -8.82 -11.90
N MET A 135 5.98 -8.42 -11.11
CA MET A 135 5.26 -9.35 -10.22
C MET A 135 4.56 -10.46 -10.99
N GLN A 136 3.94 -10.14 -12.12
CA GLN A 136 3.30 -11.12 -12.99
C GLN A 136 4.31 -12.20 -13.41
N ILE A 137 5.50 -11.80 -13.90
CA ILE A 137 6.54 -12.73 -14.35
C ILE A 137 7.06 -13.57 -13.17
N VAL A 138 7.37 -12.93 -12.04
CA VAL A 138 7.88 -13.63 -10.84
C VAL A 138 6.87 -14.67 -10.35
N MET A 139 5.59 -14.30 -10.21
CA MET A 139 4.55 -15.22 -9.75
C MET A 139 4.28 -16.36 -10.72
N GLU A 140 4.30 -16.09 -12.02
CA GLU A 140 4.15 -17.12 -13.06
C GLU A 140 5.30 -18.13 -13.00
N ARG A 141 6.55 -17.65 -12.93
CA ARG A 141 7.73 -18.53 -12.81
C ARG A 141 7.69 -19.33 -11.52
N LEU A 142 7.27 -18.73 -10.42
CA LEU A 142 7.20 -19.39 -9.12
C LEU A 142 6.19 -20.54 -9.15
N LYS A 143 4.99 -20.30 -9.68
CA LYS A 143 3.94 -21.32 -9.83
C LYS A 143 4.35 -22.47 -10.74
N ASN A 144 5.10 -22.18 -11.80
CA ASN A 144 5.47 -23.19 -12.79
C ASN A 144 6.69 -24.02 -12.39
N ASN A 145 7.50 -23.56 -11.43
CA ASN A 145 8.78 -24.20 -11.10
C ASN A 145 8.94 -24.60 -9.63
N VAL A 146 8.05 -24.18 -8.73
CA VAL A 146 8.14 -24.45 -7.30
C VAL A 146 6.79 -24.88 -6.75
N ASP A 147 6.79 -25.97 -5.97
CA ASP A 147 5.59 -26.47 -5.28
C ASP A 147 4.98 -25.39 -4.38
N LYS A 148 3.65 -25.28 -4.41
CA LYS A 148 2.89 -24.26 -3.70
C LYS A 148 3.19 -24.22 -2.20
N GLU A 149 3.37 -25.40 -1.61
CA GLU A 149 3.65 -25.59 -0.19
C GLU A 149 4.97 -24.93 0.24
N LYS A 150 5.91 -24.74 -0.69
CA LYS A 150 7.21 -24.12 -0.40
C LYS A 150 7.17 -22.59 -0.48
N TRP A 151 6.39 -22.02 -1.41
CA TRP A 151 6.38 -20.57 -1.63
C TRP A 151 5.18 -19.83 -1.03
N GLN A 152 4.03 -20.48 -0.86
CA GLN A 152 2.85 -19.84 -0.28
C GLN A 152 3.10 -19.32 1.15
N PRO A 153 3.80 -20.06 2.05
CA PRO A 153 4.14 -19.54 3.37
C PRO A 153 4.98 -18.27 3.36
N ILE A 154 5.77 -18.04 2.31
CA ILE A 154 6.57 -16.81 2.15
C ILE A 154 5.63 -15.62 1.95
N LEU A 155 4.65 -15.75 1.06
CA LEU A 155 3.67 -14.69 0.83
C LEU A 155 2.77 -14.46 2.06
N LEU A 156 2.38 -15.52 2.76
CA LEU A 156 1.55 -15.42 3.98
C LEU A 156 2.25 -14.71 5.15
N GLN A 157 3.56 -14.47 5.09
CA GLN A 157 4.27 -13.62 6.05
C GLN A 157 4.09 -12.12 5.78
N CYS A 158 3.47 -11.76 4.64
CA CYS A 158 3.43 -10.42 4.07
C CYS A 158 4.82 -9.93 3.63
N LEU A 159 4.87 -9.29 2.46
CA LEU A 159 6.12 -8.74 1.90
C LEU A 159 6.32 -7.27 2.25
N ARG A 160 5.42 -6.70 3.05
CA ARG A 160 5.49 -5.31 3.52
C ARG A 160 6.36 -5.22 4.77
N ASP A 161 7.01 -4.07 4.95
CA ASP A 161 7.69 -3.78 6.20
C ASP A 161 6.68 -3.40 7.28
N LEU A 162 6.33 -4.37 8.14
CA LEU A 162 5.29 -4.24 9.19
C LEU A 162 5.89 -4.41 10.60
N PRO A 163 6.70 -3.45 11.08
CA PRO A 163 7.29 -3.53 12.41
C PRO A 163 6.20 -3.58 13.48
N ASP A 164 6.37 -4.46 14.46
CA ASP A 164 5.37 -4.73 15.51
C ASP A 164 4.95 -3.47 16.28
N ALA A 165 5.85 -2.49 16.42
CA ALA A 165 5.59 -1.20 17.06
C ALA A 165 4.38 -0.46 16.45
N MET A 166 4.09 -0.66 15.15
CA MET A 166 2.91 -0.07 14.48
C MET A 166 1.59 -0.58 15.05
N TYR A 167 1.57 -1.78 15.64
CA TYR A 167 0.36 -2.43 16.17
C TYR A 167 0.25 -2.31 17.68
N SER A 168 1.19 -1.64 18.35
CA SER A 168 1.23 -1.49 19.81
C SER A 168 -0.09 -0.98 20.40
N LYS A 169 -0.72 0.03 19.78
CA LYS A 169 -2.03 0.55 20.20
C LYS A 169 -3.16 -0.49 20.08
N GLN A 170 -3.13 -1.30 19.03
CA GLN A 170 -4.15 -2.35 18.84
C GLN A 170 -4.00 -3.47 19.87
N VAL A 171 -2.75 -3.86 20.17
CA VAL A 171 -2.44 -4.85 21.21
C VAL A 171 -2.86 -4.33 22.59
N GLN A 172 -2.55 -3.08 22.91
CA GLN A 172 -2.98 -2.44 24.16
C GLN A 172 -4.50 -2.38 24.29
N LEU A 173 -5.20 -2.00 23.21
CA LEU A 173 -6.66 -1.96 23.19
C LEU A 173 -7.26 -3.33 23.48
N PHE A 174 -6.75 -4.39 22.83
CA PHE A 174 -7.22 -5.76 23.08
C PHE A 174 -7.06 -6.18 24.54
N HIS A 175 -5.91 -5.89 25.16
CA HIS A 175 -5.67 -6.22 26.58
C HIS A 175 -6.58 -5.48 27.58
N GLN A 176 -7.24 -4.40 27.14
CA GLN A 176 -8.23 -3.66 27.93
C GLN A 176 -9.67 -4.16 27.71
N CYS A 177 -9.87 -5.12 26.82
CA CYS A 177 -11.17 -5.70 26.49
C CYS A 177 -11.33 -7.05 27.18
N LYS A 178 -12.58 -7.42 27.51
CA LYS A 178 -12.90 -8.70 28.14
C LYS A 178 -12.70 -9.89 27.17
N ASP A 179 -12.97 -9.67 25.89
CA ASP A 179 -12.95 -10.67 24.83
C ASP A 179 -12.73 -10.01 23.46
N VAL A 180 -12.66 -10.85 22.42
CA VAL A 180 -12.48 -10.39 21.05
C VAL A 180 -13.67 -9.59 20.53
N GLU A 181 -14.90 -9.86 20.97
CA GLU A 181 -16.09 -9.11 20.51
C GLU A 181 -16.04 -7.65 20.99
N GLU A 182 -15.74 -7.42 22.27
CA GLU A 182 -15.57 -6.06 22.79
C GLU A 182 -14.40 -5.34 22.12
N TYR A 183 -13.30 -6.04 21.83
CA TYR A 183 -12.19 -5.46 21.09
C TYR A 183 -12.61 -5.03 19.67
N LEU A 184 -13.39 -5.84 18.96
CA LEU A 184 -13.86 -5.52 17.62
C LEU A 184 -14.83 -4.33 17.65
N ASP A 185 -15.71 -4.24 18.64
CA ASP A 185 -16.60 -3.09 18.84
C ASP A 185 -15.81 -1.78 19.05
N LYS A 186 -14.85 -1.77 19.98
CA LYS A 186 -14.00 -0.59 20.21
C LYS A 186 -13.13 -0.25 19.00
N ARG A 187 -12.63 -1.27 18.30
CA ARG A 187 -11.86 -1.07 17.06
C ARG A 187 -12.73 -0.41 15.98
N LYS A 188 -14.00 -0.80 15.84
CA LYS A 188 -14.96 -0.17 14.91
C LYS A 188 -15.16 1.30 15.27
N GLU A 189 -15.43 1.59 16.54
CA GLU A 189 -15.62 2.96 17.03
C GLU A 189 -14.41 3.84 16.72
N HIS A 190 -13.19 3.39 17.09
CA HIS A 190 -11.96 4.12 16.80
C HIS A 190 -11.72 4.32 15.30
N PHE A 191 -12.04 3.32 14.49
CA PHE A 191 -11.91 3.41 13.04
C PHE A 191 -12.86 4.48 12.46
N LEU A 192 -14.15 4.43 12.82
CA LEU A 192 -15.14 5.38 12.32
C LEU A 192 -14.88 6.81 12.82
N ASP A 193 -14.41 6.98 14.06
CA ASP A 193 -14.04 8.30 14.58
C ASP A 193 -12.86 8.91 13.82
N GLU A 194 -11.85 8.11 13.49
CA GLU A 194 -10.76 8.57 12.62
C GLU A 194 -11.28 8.93 11.22
N MET A 195 -12.19 8.14 10.64
CA MET A 195 -12.78 8.44 9.33
C MET A 195 -13.54 9.78 9.35
N ARG A 196 -14.33 10.04 10.41
CA ARG A 196 -15.03 11.33 10.60
C ARG A 196 -14.04 12.49 10.71
N ARG A 197 -12.95 12.33 11.46
CA ARG A 197 -11.90 13.34 11.59
C ARG A 197 -11.21 13.63 10.25
N LEU A 198 -10.91 12.61 9.47
CA LEU A 198 -10.29 12.75 8.15
C LEU A 198 -11.24 13.45 7.16
N ASN A 199 -12.52 13.08 7.16
CA ASN A 199 -13.56 13.77 6.38
C ASN A 199 -13.64 15.27 6.73
N GLN A 200 -13.68 15.62 8.02
CA GLN A 200 -13.76 17.02 8.46
C GLN A 200 -12.50 17.84 8.14
N SER A 201 -11.32 17.21 8.22
CA SER A 201 -10.04 17.90 8.00
C SER A 201 -9.58 17.91 6.53
N GLY A 202 -10.24 17.16 5.65
CA GLY A 202 -9.81 16.97 4.27
C GLY A 202 -8.50 16.18 4.13
N GLN A 203 -8.05 15.51 5.20
CA GLN A 203 -6.85 14.68 5.17
C GLN A 203 -7.15 13.32 4.54
N LEU A 204 -6.16 12.75 3.85
CA LEU A 204 -6.29 11.46 3.17
C LEU A 204 -6.11 10.29 4.14
N TYR A 205 -6.90 9.23 3.95
CA TYR A 205 -6.70 7.92 4.56
C TYR A 205 -5.89 7.06 3.59
N PHE A 206 -4.59 6.84 3.85
CA PHE A 206 -3.71 6.07 2.94
C PHE A 206 -3.78 6.50 1.46
N GLY A 207 -3.95 7.79 1.20
CA GLY A 207 -3.98 8.36 -0.16
C GLY A 207 -5.38 8.56 -0.76
N GLN A 208 -6.45 8.01 -0.16
CA GLN A 208 -7.82 8.27 -0.61
C GLN A 208 -8.54 9.31 0.28
N PRO A 209 -9.42 10.16 -0.29
CA PRO A 209 -10.26 11.03 0.49
C PRO A 209 -11.37 10.23 1.20
N ILE A 210 -11.77 10.69 2.39
CA ILE A 210 -12.98 10.21 3.05
C ILE A 210 -14.08 11.23 2.80
N THR A 211 -14.92 10.99 1.80
CA THR A 211 -16.10 11.81 1.49
C THR A 211 -17.28 11.44 2.40
N TYR A 212 -18.38 12.18 2.30
CA TYR A 212 -19.61 11.84 3.03
C TYR A 212 -20.19 10.48 2.60
N SER A 213 -20.19 10.19 1.29
CA SER A 213 -20.59 8.90 0.72
C SER A 213 -19.72 7.75 1.24
N VAL A 214 -18.40 7.96 1.32
CA VAL A 214 -17.47 6.96 1.90
C VAL A 214 -17.78 6.74 3.38
N LEU A 215 -18.00 7.80 4.17
CA LEU A 215 -18.33 7.66 5.59
C LEU A 215 -19.63 6.86 5.78
N GLN A 216 -20.69 7.22 5.07
CA GLN A 216 -21.96 6.51 5.13
C GLN A 216 -21.82 5.04 4.72
N PHE A 217 -21.02 4.75 3.70
CA PHE A 217 -20.73 3.38 3.29
C PHE A 217 -20.06 2.58 4.41
N LEU A 218 -19.06 3.15 5.08
CA LEU A 218 -18.32 2.49 6.16
C LEU A 218 -19.16 2.28 7.41
N GLU A 219 -20.02 3.23 7.77
CA GLU A 219 -20.92 3.12 8.92
C GLU A 219 -21.94 1.99 8.76
N ASN A 220 -22.34 1.69 7.51
CA ASN A 220 -23.29 0.64 7.18
C ASN A 220 -22.64 -0.70 6.79
N ASN A 221 -21.31 -0.83 6.88
CA ASN A 221 -20.58 -2.03 6.46
C ASN A 221 -19.72 -2.60 7.59
N ASP A 222 -20.31 -3.51 8.38
CA ASP A 222 -19.63 -4.16 9.49
C ASP A 222 -18.49 -5.07 9.06
N LEU A 223 -18.56 -5.70 7.88
CA LEU A 223 -17.47 -6.55 7.38
C LEU A 223 -16.17 -5.75 7.16
N ILE A 224 -16.28 -4.46 6.84
CA ILE A 224 -15.14 -3.56 6.66
C ILE A 224 -14.76 -2.88 7.98
N SER A 225 -15.72 -2.23 8.64
CA SER A 225 -15.44 -1.35 9.78
C SER A 225 -15.12 -2.11 11.06
N ARG A 226 -15.63 -3.33 11.23
CA ARG A 226 -15.52 -4.14 12.45
C ARG A 226 -14.89 -5.51 12.19
N GLY A 227 -15.37 -6.19 11.17
CA GLY A 227 -15.30 -7.64 10.99
C GLY A 227 -16.43 -8.37 11.74
N ILE A 228 -16.80 -9.56 11.24
CA ILE A 228 -17.89 -10.38 11.79
C ILE A 228 -17.35 -11.76 12.14
N ILE A 229 -17.60 -12.23 13.37
CA ILE A 229 -17.24 -13.60 13.77
C ILE A 229 -18.34 -14.57 13.34
N LYS A 230 -17.98 -15.59 12.58
CA LYS A 230 -18.84 -16.71 12.17
C LYS A 230 -18.08 -18.01 12.37
N GLU A 231 -18.69 -18.95 13.09
CA GLU A 231 -18.12 -20.30 13.29
C GLU A 231 -16.68 -20.31 13.83
N GLY A 232 -16.34 -19.35 14.71
CA GLY A 232 -14.99 -19.22 15.29
C GLY A 232 -13.96 -18.54 14.38
N LYS A 233 -14.37 -18.03 13.21
CA LYS A 233 -13.52 -17.27 12.29
C LYS A 233 -13.97 -15.82 12.21
N LEU A 234 -13.01 -14.90 12.19
CA LEU A 234 -13.28 -13.48 11.95
C LEU A 234 -13.21 -13.19 10.46
N HIS A 235 -14.36 -12.85 9.88
CA HIS A 235 -14.50 -12.41 8.49
C HIS A 235 -14.25 -10.91 8.38
N ILE A 236 -13.34 -10.51 7.50
CA ILE A 236 -13.02 -9.11 7.21
C ILE A 236 -13.01 -8.90 5.70
N VAL A 237 -13.69 -7.85 5.26
CA VAL A 237 -13.63 -7.33 3.89
C VAL A 237 -12.77 -6.08 3.88
N LYS A 238 -11.91 -5.90 2.88
CA LYS A 238 -11.12 -4.66 2.76
C LYS A 238 -12.00 -3.50 2.29
N ILE A 239 -11.70 -2.30 2.77
CA ILE A 239 -12.17 -1.07 2.11
C ILE A 239 -11.58 -1.02 0.68
N PRO A 240 -12.29 -0.52 -0.35
CA PRO A 240 -11.69 -0.26 -1.66
C PRO A 240 -10.50 0.71 -1.59
N TYR A 241 -9.61 0.68 -2.58
CA TYR A 241 -8.42 1.54 -2.62
C TYR A 241 -8.78 3.02 -2.87
N MET A 242 -9.71 3.28 -3.79
CA MET A 242 -10.35 4.59 -3.99
C MET A 242 -11.86 4.42 -3.81
N THR A 243 -12.34 4.52 -2.55
CA THR A 243 -13.72 4.13 -2.21
C THR A 243 -14.76 5.01 -2.87
N ASP A 244 -14.55 6.33 -2.92
CA ASP A 244 -15.54 7.23 -3.52
C ASP A 244 -15.68 6.96 -5.02
N ASP A 245 -14.56 6.89 -5.76
CA ASP A 245 -14.57 6.54 -7.18
C ASP A 245 -15.18 5.14 -7.41
N TRP A 246 -14.86 4.17 -6.55
CA TRP A 246 -15.40 2.82 -6.64
C TRP A 246 -16.93 2.78 -6.49
N LEU A 247 -17.50 3.60 -5.61
CA LEU A 247 -18.96 3.73 -5.45
C LEU A 247 -19.64 4.28 -6.70
N HIS A 248 -18.92 5.05 -7.52
CA HIS A 248 -19.43 5.69 -8.74
C HIS A 248 -18.98 4.98 -10.03
N ALA A 249 -18.18 3.92 -9.93
CA ALA A 249 -17.66 3.18 -11.06
C ALA A 249 -18.78 2.51 -11.87
N GLN A 250 -18.65 2.53 -13.19
CA GLN A 250 -19.70 2.09 -14.12
C GLN A 250 -19.44 0.70 -14.72
N SER A 251 -18.22 0.18 -14.58
CA SER A 251 -17.84 -1.13 -15.11
C SER A 251 -17.19 -2.02 -14.05
N GLU A 252 -17.30 -3.33 -14.22
CA GLU A 252 -16.70 -4.31 -13.31
C GLU A 252 -15.16 -4.30 -13.37
N GLU A 253 -14.57 -3.93 -14.51
CA GLU A 253 -13.12 -3.72 -14.59
C GLU A 253 -12.68 -2.51 -13.76
N GLU A 254 -13.38 -1.38 -13.91
CA GLU A 254 -13.11 -0.16 -13.15
C GLU A 254 -13.31 -0.37 -11.65
N LYS A 255 -14.38 -1.05 -11.23
CA LYS A 255 -14.60 -1.42 -9.83
C LYS A 255 -13.42 -2.23 -9.27
N ARG A 256 -13.01 -3.30 -9.95
CA ARG A 256 -11.87 -4.13 -9.48
C ARG A 256 -10.58 -3.32 -9.43
N TYR A 257 -10.33 -2.47 -10.43
CA TYR A 257 -9.17 -1.59 -10.46
C TYR A 257 -9.17 -0.60 -9.28
N LEU A 258 -10.30 0.04 -8.98
CA LEU A 258 -10.44 0.99 -7.86
C LEU A 258 -10.48 0.29 -6.49
N TYR A 259 -10.70 -1.02 -6.45
CA TYR A 259 -10.68 -1.82 -5.24
C TYR A 259 -9.27 -2.29 -4.86
N CYS A 260 -8.42 -2.65 -5.82
CA CYS A 260 -7.11 -3.23 -5.56
C CYS A 260 -6.15 -2.24 -4.88
N HIS A 261 -5.71 -2.56 -3.67
CA HIS A 261 -4.70 -1.76 -2.95
C HIS A 261 -3.27 -2.02 -3.40
N CYS A 262 -2.98 -3.14 -4.08
CA CYS A 262 -1.59 -3.56 -4.27
C CYS A 262 -1.00 -2.93 -5.54
N PRO A 263 0.01 -2.06 -5.45
CA PRO A 263 0.64 -1.47 -6.64
C PRO A 263 1.39 -2.50 -7.50
N TRP A 264 1.66 -3.69 -6.94
CA TRP A 264 2.28 -4.82 -7.65
C TRP A 264 1.28 -5.69 -8.42
N ALA A 265 -0.02 -5.40 -8.37
CA ALA A 265 -1.03 -6.18 -9.07
C ALA A 265 -2.09 -5.34 -9.77
N ARG A 266 -2.43 -4.17 -9.22
CA ARG A 266 -3.53 -3.31 -9.66
C ARG A 266 -3.51 -3.01 -11.16
N GLU A 267 -2.35 -2.62 -11.71
CA GLU A 267 -2.24 -2.27 -13.14
C GLU A 267 -2.53 -3.45 -14.07
N SER A 268 -2.35 -4.70 -13.61
CA SER A 268 -2.68 -5.89 -14.41
C SER A 268 -4.18 -6.16 -14.56
N ILE A 269 -5.02 -5.42 -13.84
CA ILE A 269 -6.49 -5.53 -13.92
C ILE A 269 -7.01 -4.84 -15.18
N GLN A 270 -6.36 -3.77 -15.61
CA GLN A 270 -6.79 -3.01 -16.77
C GLN A 270 -6.49 -3.78 -18.04
N SER A 271 -7.52 -4.03 -18.85
CA SER A 271 -7.40 -4.80 -20.09
C SER A 271 -6.49 -4.13 -21.13
N ASN A 272 -6.39 -2.79 -21.09
CA ASN A 272 -5.54 -2.01 -21.97
C ASN A 272 -4.08 -1.87 -21.49
N SER A 273 -3.71 -2.43 -20.33
CA SER A 273 -2.35 -2.32 -19.78
C SER A 273 -1.29 -3.09 -20.58
N GLY A 274 -1.71 -4.09 -21.36
CA GLY A 274 -0.80 -5.04 -22.01
C GLY A 274 -0.03 -5.92 -21.01
N ILE A 275 -0.51 -6.02 -19.77
CA ILE A 275 0.05 -6.88 -18.71
C ILE A 275 -0.93 -8.04 -18.49
N LYS A 276 -0.43 -9.28 -18.48
CA LYS A 276 -1.24 -10.43 -18.06
C LYS A 276 -1.64 -10.25 -16.59
N MET A 277 -2.85 -10.64 -16.22
CA MET A 277 -3.31 -10.58 -14.82
C MET A 277 -2.29 -11.23 -13.88
N VAL A 278 -1.91 -10.52 -12.81
CA VAL A 278 -1.09 -11.09 -11.73
C VAL A 278 -1.88 -12.20 -11.04
N SER A 279 -1.20 -13.30 -10.74
CA SER A 279 -1.82 -14.49 -10.15
C SER A 279 -2.58 -14.16 -8.85
N PRO A 280 -3.85 -14.59 -8.68
CA PRO A 280 -4.63 -14.34 -7.46
C PRO A 280 -3.97 -14.89 -6.18
N GLU A 281 -3.13 -15.92 -6.30
CA GLU A 281 -2.36 -16.47 -5.18
C GLU A 281 -1.38 -15.46 -4.57
N PHE A 282 -1.02 -14.41 -5.30
CA PHE A 282 -0.24 -13.30 -4.75
C PHE A 282 -0.99 -12.57 -3.63
N CYS A 283 -2.33 -12.64 -3.60
CA CYS A 283 -3.14 -12.08 -2.51
C CYS A 283 -2.90 -12.75 -1.15
N ALA A 284 -2.16 -13.87 -1.08
CA ALA A 284 -1.61 -14.38 0.17
C ALA A 284 -0.76 -13.34 0.92
N CYS A 285 -0.11 -12.41 0.21
CA CYS A 285 0.57 -11.25 0.81
C CYS A 285 -0.41 -10.33 1.57
N SER A 286 -1.60 -10.09 1.01
CA SER A 286 -2.66 -9.32 1.69
C SER A 286 -3.27 -10.10 2.86
N ALA A 287 -3.36 -11.43 2.76
CA ALA A 287 -3.81 -12.26 3.87
C ALA A 287 -2.85 -12.16 5.07
N GLY A 288 -1.53 -12.20 4.79
CA GLY A 288 -0.47 -11.94 5.77
C GLY A 288 -0.61 -10.56 6.45
N PHE A 289 -0.90 -9.52 5.66
CA PHE A 289 -1.14 -8.17 6.18
C PHE A 289 -2.33 -8.13 7.16
N VAL A 290 -3.45 -8.77 6.79
CA VAL A 290 -4.71 -8.74 7.56
C VAL A 290 -4.61 -9.52 8.87
N LYS A 291 -3.86 -10.64 8.92
CA LYS A 291 -3.68 -11.43 10.14
C LYS A 291 -2.63 -10.88 11.10
N LYS A 292 -1.71 -10.02 10.65
CA LYS A 292 -0.58 -9.52 11.45
C LYS A 292 -0.99 -8.93 12.81
N PRO A 293 -2.03 -8.08 12.94
CA PRO A 293 -2.47 -7.57 14.25
C PRO A 293 -2.86 -8.71 15.21
N PHE A 294 -3.54 -9.74 14.69
CA PHE A 294 -4.02 -10.86 15.49
C PHE A 294 -2.88 -11.80 15.90
N GLU A 295 -1.88 -12.01 15.04
CA GLU A 295 -0.67 -12.75 15.43
C GLU A 295 0.03 -12.08 16.62
N LEU A 296 0.04 -10.74 16.68
CA LEU A 296 0.63 -9.99 17.79
C LEU A 296 -0.24 -10.00 19.05
N ILE A 297 -1.55 -9.85 18.90
CA ILE A 297 -2.51 -9.91 20.00
C ILE A 297 -2.43 -11.27 20.71
N TYR A 298 -2.47 -12.36 19.94
CA TYR A 298 -2.50 -13.73 20.48
C TYR A 298 -1.11 -14.34 20.66
N LYS A 299 -0.04 -13.63 20.26
CA LYS A 299 1.36 -14.07 20.35
C LYS A 299 1.61 -15.45 19.73
N GLN A 300 0.92 -15.75 18.63
CA GLN A 300 1.03 -17.01 17.90
C GLN A 300 0.77 -16.82 16.41
N LYS A 301 1.14 -17.83 15.60
CA LYS A 301 0.81 -17.83 14.17
C LYS A 301 -0.69 -18.08 13.99
N ILE A 302 -1.27 -17.33 13.06
CA ILE A 302 -2.70 -17.36 12.78
C ILE A 302 -2.93 -17.87 11.35
N GLU A 303 -3.86 -18.80 11.22
CA GLU A 303 -4.34 -19.26 9.92
C GLU A 303 -5.33 -18.26 9.33
N VAL A 304 -5.30 -18.10 8.00
CA VAL A 304 -6.19 -17.18 7.28
C VAL A 304 -6.59 -17.80 5.95
N ASP A 305 -7.89 -17.86 5.70
CA ASP A 305 -8.46 -18.26 4.42
C ASP A 305 -8.66 -17.02 3.54
N ILE A 306 -8.31 -17.12 2.26
CA ILE A 306 -8.66 -16.11 1.26
C ILE A 306 -9.96 -16.57 0.62
N LEU A 307 -11.08 -15.96 1.00
CA LEU A 307 -12.40 -16.38 0.52
C LEU A 307 -12.74 -15.77 -0.83
N GLN A 308 -12.39 -14.49 -1.00
CA GLN A 308 -12.63 -13.74 -2.23
C GLN A 308 -11.44 -12.83 -2.53
N THR A 309 -11.14 -12.64 -3.80
CA THR A 309 -10.16 -11.66 -4.26
C THR A 309 -10.53 -11.12 -5.64
N ILE A 310 -10.46 -9.80 -5.77
CA ILE A 310 -10.69 -9.10 -7.04
C ILE A 310 -9.76 -9.56 -8.17
N LEU A 311 -8.57 -10.11 -7.87
CA LEU A 311 -7.68 -10.69 -8.89
C LEU A 311 -8.25 -11.97 -9.51
N ASN A 312 -9.14 -12.66 -8.79
CA ASN A 312 -9.88 -13.83 -9.28
C ASN A 312 -11.23 -13.44 -9.94
N GLY A 313 -11.52 -12.13 -10.05
CA GLY A 313 -12.78 -11.63 -10.61
C GLY A 313 -13.91 -11.50 -9.61
N ASP A 314 -13.66 -11.68 -8.32
CA ASP A 314 -14.65 -11.43 -7.26
C ASP A 314 -14.91 -9.93 -7.08
N ASP A 315 -16.03 -9.59 -6.43
CA ASP A 315 -16.46 -8.20 -6.19
C ASP A 315 -15.68 -7.51 -5.08
N VAL A 316 -15.16 -8.29 -4.12
CA VAL A 316 -14.46 -7.80 -2.92
C VAL A 316 -13.27 -8.70 -2.57
N CYS A 317 -12.43 -8.23 -1.63
CA CYS A 317 -11.41 -9.06 -1.02
C CYS A 317 -11.83 -9.42 0.41
N GLU A 318 -12.22 -10.67 0.63
CA GLU A 318 -12.67 -11.21 1.92
C GLU A 318 -11.66 -12.23 2.46
N PHE A 319 -11.36 -12.11 3.76
CA PHE A 319 -10.48 -13.01 4.49
C PHE A 319 -11.20 -13.56 5.72
N ALA A 320 -11.02 -14.85 6.02
CA ALA A 320 -11.46 -15.47 7.26
C ALA A 320 -10.27 -15.82 8.14
N ILE A 321 -10.13 -15.14 9.27
CA ILE A 321 -9.03 -15.31 10.22
C ILE A 321 -9.46 -16.31 11.29
N HIS A 322 -8.69 -17.38 11.47
CA HIS A 322 -9.01 -18.41 12.47
C HIS A 322 -8.59 -17.90 13.85
N LEU A 323 -9.57 -17.58 14.71
CA LEU A 323 -9.28 -17.05 16.03
C LEU A 323 -8.92 -18.17 17.00
N PRO A 324 -7.87 -17.99 17.83
CA PRO A 324 -7.55 -18.94 18.89
C PRO A 324 -8.68 -19.03 19.91
N LYS A 325 -8.83 -20.22 20.50
CA LYS A 325 -9.81 -20.49 21.57
C LYS A 325 -9.35 -19.97 22.92
#